data_AF-A0A1F4DVN1-F1
#
_entry.id   AF-A0A1F4DVN1-F1
#
_cell.length_a   1.000
_cell.length_b   1.000
_cell.length_c   1.000
_cell.angle_alpha   90.00
_cell.angle_beta   90.00
_cell.angle_gamma   90.00
#
_symmetry.space_group_name_H-M   'P 1'
#
loop_
_entity.id
_entity.type
_entity.pdbx_description
1 polymer ?
#
loop_
_entity_poly.entity_id
_entity_poly.type
_entity_poly.pdbx_seq_one_letter_code
_entity_poly.pdbx_strand_id
1 'polypeptide(L)'
;MHGHEVKPGSPCPFVRAEGCSIYERRPTHPCKTFVCGWLLPDSPLPEDFRPDKLGVIFVRIAWRGRPAWILVSAGRDPDESLLQWMRRYSMSSGEPFFYGQGSEQLGFGPVEFQREMLLKAQRGEFLWSSGRSNAK
;
A
#
# COMPACT_ATOMS: atom_id res chain seq x y z
N MET A 1 -8.35 -6.32 15.96
CA MET A 1 -9.63 -5.66 15.65
C MET A 1 -10.76 -6.45 16.29
N HIS A 2 -11.45 -5.91 17.30
CA HIS A 2 -12.54 -6.63 18.02
C HIS A 2 -12.15 -8.05 18.45
N GLY A 3 -10.94 -8.23 18.98
CA GLY A 3 -10.41 -9.54 19.39
C GLY A 3 -9.84 -10.41 18.26
N HIS A 4 -10.03 -10.06 16.99
CA HIS A 4 -9.43 -10.79 15.86
C HIS A 4 -8.10 -10.18 15.43
N GLU A 5 -7.14 -11.04 15.11
CA GLU A 5 -5.91 -10.64 14.43
C GLU A 5 -6.22 -10.26 12.97
N VAL A 6 -5.61 -9.16 12.50
CA VAL A 6 -5.75 -8.71 11.10
C VAL A 6 -4.34 -8.51 10.56
N LYS A 7 -4.01 -9.20 9.46
CA LYS A 7 -2.69 -9.15 8.81
C LYS A 7 -2.82 -8.66 7.37
N PRO A 8 -1.81 -7.94 6.84
CA PRO A 8 -1.72 -7.67 5.42
C PRO A 8 -1.84 -8.95 4.57
N GLY A 9 -2.49 -8.86 3.41
CA GLY A 9 -2.68 -9.99 2.50
C GLY A 9 -3.78 -10.99 2.89
N SER A 10 -4.36 -10.87 4.09
CA SER A 10 -5.53 -11.67 4.49
C SER A 10 -6.80 -10.82 4.45
N PRO A 11 -7.93 -11.35 3.94
CA PRO A 11 -9.22 -10.69 4.06
C PRO A 11 -9.56 -10.37 5.52
N CYS A 12 -10.23 -9.25 5.76
CA CYS A 12 -10.69 -8.89 7.09
C CYS A 12 -11.68 -9.96 7.61
N PRO A 13 -11.56 -10.42 8.87
CA PRO A 13 -12.38 -11.51 9.42
C PRO A 13 -13.88 -11.18 9.50
N PHE A 14 -14.24 -9.91 9.33
CA PHE A 14 -15.63 -9.44 9.32
C PHE A 14 -16.21 -9.27 7.91
N VAL A 15 -15.45 -9.58 6.85
CA VAL A 15 -15.97 -9.57 5.47
C VAL A 15 -16.84 -10.80 5.24
N ARG A 16 -18.02 -10.59 4.67
CA ARG A 16 -18.99 -11.58 4.22
C ARG A 16 -19.35 -11.28 2.76
N ALA A 17 -20.12 -12.16 2.12
CA ALA A 17 -20.55 -11.97 0.74
C ALA A 17 -21.36 -10.68 0.56
N GLU A 18 -22.18 -10.36 1.55
CA GLU A 18 -23.04 -9.18 1.64
C GLU A 18 -22.35 -7.91 2.17
N GLY A 19 -21.06 -8.00 2.53
CA GLY A 19 -20.28 -6.87 3.05
C GLY A 19 -19.73 -7.07 4.47
N CYS A 20 -19.56 -5.98 5.21
CA CYS A 20 -18.95 -6.01 6.55
C CYS A 20 -19.99 -6.35 7.63
N SER A 21 -19.82 -7.47 8.34
CA SER A 21 -20.74 -7.92 9.40
C SER A 21 -20.78 -7.00 10.63
N ILE A 22 -19.86 -6.04 10.74
CA ILE A 22 -19.80 -5.06 11.82
C ILE A 22 -19.86 -3.62 11.30
N TYR A 23 -20.47 -3.37 10.14
CA TYR A 23 -20.42 -2.08 9.42
C TYR A 23 -20.62 -0.84 10.33
N GLU A 24 -21.68 -0.85 11.14
CA GLU A 24 -22.00 0.23 12.10
C GLU A 24 -20.95 0.35 13.23
N ARG A 25 -20.45 -0.80 13.70
CA ARG A 25 -19.48 -0.94 14.80
C ARG A 25 -18.03 -0.94 14.31
N ARG A 26 -17.77 -0.51 13.08
CA ARG A 26 -16.41 -0.42 12.54
C ARG A 26 -15.58 0.50 13.44
N PRO A 27 -14.37 0.08 13.85
CA PRO A 27 -13.50 0.93 14.65
C PRO A 27 -13.09 2.17 13.86
N THR A 28 -12.80 3.26 14.56
CA THR A 28 -12.29 4.50 13.93
C THR A 28 -11.07 4.18 13.08
N HIS A 29 -10.06 3.55 13.68
CA HIS A 29 -8.87 3.07 12.97
C HIS A 29 -8.83 1.54 12.87
N PRO A 30 -8.45 0.97 11.70
CA PRO A 30 -8.29 1.61 10.40
C PRO A 30 -9.61 1.80 9.63
N CYS A 31 -10.71 1.16 10.04
CA CYS A 31 -11.86 0.93 9.16
C CYS A 31 -12.60 2.20 8.69
N LYS A 32 -12.72 3.23 9.53
CA LYS A 32 -13.44 4.47 9.15
C LYS A 32 -12.50 5.55 8.61
N THR A 33 -11.23 5.53 9.02
CA THR A 33 -10.26 6.57 8.65
C THR A 33 -9.41 6.23 7.45
N PHE A 34 -9.34 4.95 7.08
CA PHE A 34 -8.58 4.54 5.91
C PHE A 34 -9.29 5.00 4.64
N VAL A 35 -8.57 5.72 3.79
CA VAL A 35 -8.98 6.09 2.44
C VAL A 35 -7.95 5.54 1.48
N CYS A 36 -8.39 4.71 0.53
CA CYS A 36 -7.51 4.20 -0.52
C CYS A 36 -6.98 5.38 -1.34
N GLY A 37 -5.71 5.32 -1.70
CA GLY A 37 -5.05 6.29 -2.57
C GLY A 37 -5.75 6.52 -3.91
N TRP A 38 -6.41 5.49 -4.44
CA TRP A 38 -7.24 5.57 -5.66
C TRP A 38 -8.51 6.42 -5.46
N LEU A 39 -9.09 6.45 -4.25
CA LEU A 39 -10.29 7.22 -3.94
C LEU A 39 -10.00 8.68 -3.58
N LEU A 40 -8.74 9.10 -3.55
CA LEU A 40 -8.40 10.48 -3.21
C LEU A 40 -8.86 11.43 -4.34
N PRO A 41 -9.39 12.63 -4.00
CA PRO A 41 -9.83 13.59 -5.02
C PRO A 41 -8.75 14.00 -6.02
N ASP A 42 -7.49 14.03 -5.57
CA ASP A 42 -6.30 14.34 -6.37
C ASP A 42 -5.54 13.09 -6.82
N SER A 43 -6.20 11.92 -6.86
CA SER A 43 -5.55 10.68 -7.25
C SER A 43 -5.11 10.72 -8.73
N PRO A 44 -3.83 10.45 -9.03
CA PRO A 44 -3.35 10.33 -10.41
C PRO A 44 -3.70 8.98 -11.04
N LEU A 45 -4.32 8.07 -10.28
CA LEU A 45 -4.49 6.68 -10.65
C LEU A 45 -5.69 6.52 -11.62
N PRO A 46 -5.54 5.78 -12.74
CA PRO A 46 -6.62 5.55 -13.69
C PRO A 46 -7.82 4.81 -13.09
N GLU A 47 -8.98 4.90 -13.72
CA GLU A 47 -10.20 4.19 -13.30
C GLU A 47 -10.00 2.66 -13.25
N ASP A 48 -9.21 2.09 -14.15
CA ASP A 48 -8.93 0.65 -14.17
C ASP A 48 -8.06 0.19 -13.00
N PHE A 49 -7.46 1.12 -12.24
CA PHE A 49 -6.68 0.80 -11.04
C PHE A 49 -7.53 0.71 -9.78
N ARG A 50 -8.85 0.76 -9.94
CA ARG A 50 -9.79 0.54 -8.85
C ARG A 50 -9.48 -0.79 -8.13
N PRO A 51 -9.33 -0.79 -6.78
CA PRO A 51 -8.82 -1.96 -6.05
C PRO A 51 -9.60 -3.27 -6.24
N ASP A 52 -10.92 -3.24 -6.39
CA ASP A 52 -11.71 -4.46 -6.67
C ASP A 52 -11.47 -5.03 -8.07
N LYS A 53 -11.06 -4.20 -9.04
CA LYS A 53 -10.69 -4.62 -10.40
C LYS A 53 -9.23 -5.01 -10.53
N LEU A 54 -8.34 -4.36 -9.79
CA LEU A 54 -6.88 -4.54 -9.87
C LEU A 54 -6.36 -5.56 -8.86
N GLY A 55 -7.01 -5.71 -7.71
CA GLY A 55 -6.55 -6.57 -6.61
C GLY A 55 -5.38 -5.99 -5.82
N VAL A 56 -5.11 -4.68 -5.96
CA VAL A 56 -4.04 -3.94 -5.26
C VAL A 56 -4.65 -2.70 -4.60
N ILE A 57 -4.28 -2.47 -3.33
CA ILE A 57 -4.64 -1.27 -2.59
C ILE A 57 -3.47 -0.28 -2.62
N PHE A 58 -3.77 0.98 -2.91
CA PHE A 58 -2.80 2.07 -2.87
C PHE A 58 -2.91 2.79 -1.52
N VAL A 59 -1.78 2.98 -0.84
CA VAL A 59 -1.71 3.77 0.38
C VAL A 59 -0.82 4.97 0.11
N ARG A 60 -1.36 6.19 0.25
CA ARG A 60 -0.56 7.42 0.13
C ARG A 60 0.09 7.73 1.48
N ILE A 61 1.40 7.91 1.48
CA ILE A 61 2.20 8.29 2.64
C ILE A 61 3.02 9.55 2.30
N ALA A 62 3.72 10.09 3.29
CA ALA A 62 4.71 11.14 3.08
C ALA A 62 6.14 10.56 3.20
N TRP A 63 6.99 10.82 2.22
CA TRP A 63 8.43 10.60 2.29
C TRP A 63 9.14 11.94 2.10
N ARG A 64 9.90 12.37 3.12
CA ARG A 64 10.59 13.69 3.16
C ARG A 64 9.68 14.88 2.79
N GLY A 65 8.43 14.85 3.24
CA GLY A 65 7.44 15.90 2.95
C GLY A 65 6.85 15.85 1.54
N ARG A 66 7.20 14.85 0.72
CA ARG A 66 6.62 14.60 -0.60
C ARG A 66 5.68 13.40 -0.57
N PRO A 67 4.65 13.35 -1.41
CA PRO A 67 3.82 12.16 -1.52
C PRO A 67 4.61 10.95 -1.98
N ALA A 68 4.29 9.80 -1.41
CA ALA A 68 4.79 8.50 -1.84
C ALA A 68 3.66 7.46 -1.75
N TRP A 69 3.80 6.36 -2.47
CA TRP A 69 2.75 5.35 -2.60
C TRP A 69 3.22 3.98 -2.12
N ILE A 70 2.40 3.27 -1.36
CA ILE A 70 2.63 1.85 -1.06
C ILE A 70 1.58 1.04 -1.81
N LEU A 71 2.03 0.10 -2.63
CA LEU A 71 1.19 -0.88 -3.32
C LEU A 71 1.10 -2.13 -2.44
N VAL A 72 -0.10 -2.39 -1.93
CA VAL A 72 -0.39 -3.50 -1.02
C VAL A 72 -1.27 -4.53 -1.73
N SER A 73 -0.83 -5.78 -1.78
CA SER A 73 -1.61 -6.88 -2.34
C SER A 73 -2.95 -7.04 -1.61
N ALA A 74 -4.02 -7.09 -2.39
CA ALA A 74 -5.40 -7.20 -1.91
C ALA A 74 -6.17 -8.26 -2.73
N GLY A 75 -5.53 -9.40 -2.93
CA GLY A 75 -6.01 -10.51 -3.76
C GLY A 75 -5.10 -10.83 -4.93
N ARG A 76 -4.32 -9.84 -5.42
CA ARG A 76 -3.24 -10.04 -6.39
C ARG A 76 -2.04 -9.19 -6.02
N ASP A 77 -0.85 -9.69 -6.35
CA ASP A 77 0.37 -8.89 -6.26
C ASP A 77 0.44 -7.88 -7.41
N PRO A 78 1.15 -6.75 -7.23
CA PRO A 78 1.41 -5.80 -8.32
C PRO A 78 2.05 -6.50 -9.53
N ASP A 79 1.37 -6.46 -10.67
CA ASP A 79 1.90 -7.02 -11.92
C ASP A 79 2.83 -6.05 -12.65
N GLU A 80 3.53 -6.55 -13.67
CA GLU A 80 4.49 -5.75 -14.43
C GLU A 80 3.84 -4.57 -15.15
N SER A 81 2.58 -4.68 -15.59
CA SER A 81 1.89 -3.58 -16.28
C SER A 81 1.61 -2.41 -15.32
N LEU A 82 1.19 -2.73 -14.10
CA LEU A 82 1.02 -1.77 -13.01
C LEU A 82 2.36 -1.15 -12.62
N LEU A 83 3.41 -1.97 -12.46
CA LEU A 83 4.74 -1.48 -12.10
C LEU A 83 5.31 -0.56 -13.17
N GLN A 84 5.14 -0.86 -14.47
CA GLN A 84 5.57 0.02 -15.55
C GLN A 84 4.83 1.36 -15.55
N TRP A 85 3.53 1.35 -15.25
CA TRP A 85 2.78 2.59 -15.09
C TRP A 85 3.30 3.40 -13.91
N MET A 86 3.49 2.77 -12.75
CA MET A 86 4.00 3.44 -11.54
C MET A 86 5.41 3.99 -11.73
N ARG A 87 6.29 3.28 -12.44
CA ARG A 87 7.63 3.77 -12.81
C ARG A 87 7.54 5.03 -13.65
N ARG A 88 6.71 5.04 -14.70
CA ARG A 88 6.52 6.25 -15.54
C ARG A 88 5.96 7.41 -14.74
N TYR A 89 4.94 7.15 -13.92
CA TYR A 89 4.38 8.17 -13.03
C TYR A 89 5.44 8.76 -12.12
N SER A 90 6.19 7.90 -11.41
CA SER A 90 7.26 8.30 -10.49
C SER A 90 8.38 9.10 -11.16
N MET A 91 8.76 8.73 -12.38
CA MET A 91 9.76 9.49 -13.16
C MET A 91 9.25 10.88 -13.57
N SER A 92 7.93 11.03 -13.79
CA SER A 92 7.33 12.30 -14.20
C SER A 92 7.00 13.23 -13.03
N SER A 93 6.57 12.68 -11.89
CA SER A 93 6.12 13.45 -10.72
C SER A 93 7.20 13.59 -9.64
N GLY A 94 8.19 12.70 -9.64
CA GLY A 94 9.15 12.57 -8.55
C GLY A 94 8.58 11.93 -7.28
N GLU A 95 7.33 11.44 -7.30
CA GLU A 95 6.72 10.72 -6.18
C GLU A 95 7.20 9.26 -6.20
N PRO A 96 7.92 8.78 -5.17
CA PRO A 96 8.37 7.40 -5.13
C PRO A 96 7.23 6.45 -4.75
N PHE A 97 7.45 5.16 -4.98
CA PHE A 97 6.55 4.13 -4.52
C PHE A 97 7.27 2.89 -4.01
N PHE A 98 6.55 2.13 -3.20
CA PHE A 98 6.94 0.88 -2.58
C PHE A 98 6.02 -0.23 -3.07
N TYR A 99 6.55 -1.42 -3.26
CA TYR A 99 5.76 -2.59 -3.66
C TYR A 99 6.40 -3.87 -3.14
N GLY A 100 5.55 -4.85 -2.82
CA GLY A 100 5.99 -6.20 -2.48
C GLY A 100 6.07 -7.07 -3.72
N GLN A 101 7.10 -7.91 -3.79
CA GLN A 101 7.22 -8.98 -4.79
C GLN A 101 7.73 -10.24 -4.09
N GLY A 102 6.85 -11.23 -3.90
CA GLY A 102 7.17 -12.39 -3.05
C GLY A 102 7.47 -11.98 -1.60
N SER A 103 8.62 -12.39 -1.07
CA SER A 103 9.08 -12.01 0.28
C SER A 103 9.81 -10.66 0.32
N GLU A 104 10.08 -10.05 -0.83
CA GLU A 104 10.90 -8.85 -0.92
C GLU A 104 10.06 -7.57 -0.85
N GLN A 105 10.64 -6.57 -0.18
CA GLN A 105 10.15 -5.21 -0.16
C GLN A 105 11.04 -4.37 -1.07
N LEU A 106 10.46 -3.79 -2.11
CA LEU A 106 11.17 -3.00 -3.10
C LEU A 106 10.64 -1.57 -3.12
N GLY A 107 11.47 -0.66 -3.62
CA GLY A 107 11.14 0.75 -3.80
C GLY A 107 11.63 1.25 -5.16
N PHE A 108 10.89 2.19 -5.73
CA PHE A 108 11.28 2.90 -6.94
C PHE A 108 11.00 4.40 -6.82
N GLY A 109 11.92 5.22 -7.31
CA GLY A 109 11.76 6.66 -7.33
C GLY A 109 13.06 7.42 -7.66
N PRO A 110 13.12 8.71 -7.30
CA PRO A 110 14.31 9.55 -7.49
C PRO A 110 15.59 8.97 -6.90
N VAL A 111 16.76 9.45 -7.35
CA VAL A 111 18.08 8.92 -6.96
C VAL A 111 18.28 8.95 -5.44
N GLU A 112 17.84 10.02 -4.78
CA GLU A 112 17.93 10.18 -3.33
C GLU A 112 17.05 9.17 -2.59
N PHE A 113 15.89 8.80 -3.14
CA PHE A 113 15.01 7.76 -2.61
C PHE A 113 15.68 6.40 -2.75
N GLN A 114 16.20 6.10 -3.96
CA GLN A 114 16.89 4.84 -4.23
C GLN A 114 18.10 4.64 -3.32
N ARG A 115 18.92 5.67 -3.12
CA ARG A 115 20.06 5.62 -2.18
C ARG A 115 19.60 5.34 -0.75
N GLU A 116 18.53 5.98 -0.30
CA GLU A 116 17.99 5.73 1.05
C GLU A 116 17.48 4.29 1.19
N MET A 117 16.80 3.76 0.17
CA MET A 117 16.30 2.38 0.19
C MET A 117 17.42 1.36 0.19
N LEU A 118 18.47 1.57 -0.61
CA LEU A 118 19.67 0.72 -0.62
C LEU A 118 20.34 0.70 0.76
N LEU A 119 20.48 1.86 1.41
CA LEU A 119 21.06 1.94 2.75
C LEU A 119 20.20 1.23 3.80
N LYS A 120 18.86 1.33 3.71
CA LYS A 120 17.94 0.59 4.59
C LYS A 120 18.05 -0.93 4.38
N ALA A 121 18.08 -1.37 3.13
CA ALA A 121 18.21 -2.79 2.78
C ALA A 121 19.54 -3.37 3.29
N GLN A 122 20.66 -2.64 3.16
CA GLN A 122 21.96 -3.05 3.70
C GLN A 122 21.97 -3.20 5.22
N ARG A 123 21.13 -2.43 5.93
CA ARG A 123 20.95 -2.54 7.38
C ARG A 123 19.93 -3.61 7.78
N GLY A 124 19.32 -4.31 6.82
CA GLY A 124 18.25 -5.29 7.08
C GLY A 124 16.95 -4.64 7.58
N GLU A 125 16.74 -3.35 7.33
CA GLU A 125 15.53 -2.64 7.70
C GLU A 125 14.42 -2.86 6.67
N PHE A 126 13.17 -2.94 7.15
CA PHE A 126 12.01 -2.91 6.26
C PHE A 126 11.93 -1.56 5.53
N LEU A 127 11.67 -1.59 4.22
CA LEU A 127 11.55 -0.36 3.42
C LEU A 127 10.28 0.41 3.77
N TRP A 128 9.22 -0.32 4.14
CA TRP A 128 8.02 0.26 4.76
C TRP A 128 7.44 -0.70 5.80
N SER A 129 6.91 -0.11 6.88
CA SER A 129 6.20 -0.83 7.91
C SER A 129 4.77 -1.11 7.42
N SER A 130 4.54 -2.26 6.78
CA SER A 130 3.19 -2.75 6.49
C SER A 130 2.53 -3.26 7.77
N GLY A 131 2.29 -2.40 8.77
CA GLY A 131 1.56 -2.77 9.99
C GLY A 131 2.04 -4.04 10.71
N ARG A 132 3.28 -4.52 10.49
CA ARG A 132 3.91 -5.52 11.33
C ARG A 132 4.36 -4.79 12.59
N SER A 133 3.45 -4.66 13.55
CA SER A 133 3.88 -4.42 14.92
C SER A 133 4.79 -5.59 15.28
N ASN A 134 6.06 -5.32 15.57
CA ASN A 134 6.91 -6.26 16.30
C ASN A 134 6.13 -6.67 17.55
N ALA A 135 5.60 -7.90 17.55
CA ALA A 135 5.29 -8.56 18.80
C ALA A 135 6.64 -8.87 19.45
N LYS A 136 6.94 -8.11 20.50
CA LYS A 136 7.91 -8.52 21.51
C LYS A 136 7.43 -9.81 22.17
#